data_AF-A0A0F4ZHI0-F1
#
_entry.id   AF-A0A0F4ZHI0-F1
#
_cell.length_a   1.000
_cell.length_b   1.000
_cell.length_c   1.000
_cell.angle_alpha   90.00
_cell.angle_beta   90.00
_cell.angle_gamma   90.00
#
_symmetry.space_group_name_H-M   'P 1'
#
loop_
_entity.id
_entity.type
_entity.pdbx_description
1 polymer ?
#
loop_
_entity_poly.entity_id
_entity_poly.type
_entity_poly.pdbx_seq_one_letter_code
_entity_poly.pdbx_strand_id
1 'polypeptide(L)'
;MAVFQAPGLGLMEDLLQSYPCRPQQIETLATLLHPDAVLARNVVVYGPEATGKSTITEGVVSRIGGSTDDWTLRHAMINSVQCITSRHMFERSIALVQQALGIYAKVPNCENLAQFTIELTQVLGSWVAQAEVDGGPARRHFVLVFDDIDRQREAATTLAAGLARLPEIIPCLTCVFIVSVPPPAFLRTTAVLNVHFPNYAKHEFVKILATTPPAPIAEYSAAETNDLWTRFCGTVHDSLARAATRTLPLLRHSCERLWPLFIAPVKAGTLQPKEFSRLLIASRVHFADEALINPSLIAVQPPAITAPTPNRTAPTTPVPNGSDALISTPQRKDLAALLPTMPRLILLAAYLASHNPARHDLTVFSTFYHGKKKRRGGLASTLPQQSRQRSKHRKIARKLLGSHSFIMERMMAILATVRTEWAAAVGATAGQTAGMDGDIGVAMATLASLRLLVRVGMGSDLLDRGARWRITVNWDDVRSIGRSVGLEIEDWLVE
;
A
#
# COMPACT_ATOMS: atom_id res chain seq x y z
N MET A 1 40.64 -16.49 -33.23
CA MET A 1 39.22 -16.08 -33.09
C MET A 1 39.14 -15.20 -31.87
N ALA A 2 39.03 -13.88 -32.04
CA ALA A 2 38.67 -13.01 -30.92
C ALA A 2 37.23 -13.36 -30.53
N VAL A 3 37.03 -13.85 -29.32
CA VAL A 3 35.70 -14.07 -28.75
C VAL A 3 35.02 -12.70 -28.74
N PHE A 4 33.85 -12.56 -29.38
CA PHE A 4 33.03 -11.35 -29.30
C PHE A 4 32.70 -11.10 -27.83
N GLN A 5 33.50 -10.27 -27.17
CA GLN A 5 33.25 -9.85 -25.80
C GLN A 5 32.24 -8.70 -25.89
N ALA A 6 31.11 -8.81 -25.20
CA ALA A 6 30.10 -7.77 -25.26
C ALA A 6 30.70 -6.43 -24.75
N PRO A 7 30.46 -5.32 -25.45
CA PRO A 7 31.06 -4.05 -25.09
C PRO A 7 30.57 -3.57 -23.71
N GLY A 8 31.46 -2.95 -22.94
CA GLY A 8 31.15 -2.35 -21.64
C GLY A 8 31.11 -3.28 -20.43
N LEU A 9 31.37 -4.59 -20.58
CA LEU A 9 31.32 -5.54 -19.45
C LEU A 9 32.35 -5.26 -18.34
N GLY A 10 33.57 -4.83 -18.70
CA GLY A 10 34.60 -4.48 -17.71
C GLY A 10 34.26 -3.25 -16.86
N LEU A 11 33.40 -2.34 -17.36
CA LEU A 11 32.94 -1.16 -16.62
C LEU A 11 31.89 -1.51 -15.56
N MET A 12 31.34 -2.73 -15.59
CA MET A 12 30.23 -3.15 -14.75
C MET A 12 30.64 -4.00 -13.55
N GLU A 13 31.94 -4.28 -13.34
CA GLU A 13 32.42 -5.16 -12.27
C GLU A 13 31.94 -4.72 -10.88
N ASP A 14 32.04 -3.43 -10.56
CA ASP A 14 31.55 -2.87 -9.28
C ASP A 14 30.03 -3.00 -9.13
N LEU A 15 29.30 -2.88 -10.25
CA LEU A 15 27.85 -3.02 -10.25
C LEU A 15 27.43 -4.48 -10.05
N LEU A 16 28.18 -5.42 -10.63
CA LEU A 16 27.97 -6.86 -10.46
C LEU A 16 28.29 -7.29 -9.01
N GLN A 17 29.29 -6.69 -8.38
CA GLN A 17 29.59 -6.91 -6.96
C GLN A 17 28.51 -6.35 -6.04
N SER A 18 27.99 -5.14 -6.32
CA SER A 18 26.93 -4.54 -5.50
C SER A 18 25.56 -5.21 -5.68
N TYR A 19 25.28 -5.80 -6.85
CA TYR A 19 24.01 -6.45 -7.17
C TYR A 19 24.19 -7.94 -7.59
N PRO A 20 24.56 -8.84 -6.66
CA PRO A 20 25.06 -10.20 -6.95
C PRO A 20 24.03 -11.22 -7.46
N CYS A 21 22.80 -10.79 -7.77
CA CYS A 21 21.71 -11.62 -8.31
C CYS A 21 21.11 -11.05 -9.60
N ARG A 22 21.76 -10.06 -10.23
CA ARG A 22 21.28 -9.44 -11.48
C ARG A 22 22.33 -9.39 -12.61
N PRO A 23 23.23 -10.38 -12.76
CA PRO A 23 24.29 -10.30 -13.77
C PRO A 23 23.71 -10.22 -15.18
N GLN A 24 22.77 -11.10 -15.52
CA GLN A 24 22.15 -11.14 -16.85
C GLN A 24 21.46 -9.83 -17.23
N GLN A 25 20.73 -9.21 -16.30
CA GLN A 25 20.04 -7.94 -16.56
C GLN A 25 21.03 -6.78 -16.72
N ILE A 26 22.10 -6.75 -15.90
CA ILE A 26 23.16 -5.74 -15.98
C ILE A 26 23.90 -5.85 -17.31
N GLU A 27 24.33 -7.06 -17.69
CA GLU A 27 25.03 -7.33 -18.95
C GLU A 27 24.16 -7.00 -20.16
N THR A 28 22.88 -7.37 -20.13
CA THR A 28 21.92 -7.06 -21.20
C THR A 28 21.73 -5.55 -21.33
N LEU A 29 21.50 -4.82 -20.23
CA LEU A 29 21.34 -3.37 -20.27
C LEU A 29 22.61 -2.66 -20.72
N ALA A 30 23.78 -3.11 -20.24
CA ALA A 30 25.06 -2.57 -20.66
C ALA A 30 25.25 -2.74 -22.18
N THR A 31 24.95 -3.93 -22.71
CA THR A 31 25.06 -4.20 -24.15
C THR A 31 24.07 -3.37 -24.98
N LEU A 32 22.83 -3.21 -24.53
CA LEU A 32 21.79 -2.48 -25.26
C LEU A 32 21.99 -0.96 -25.26
N LEU A 33 22.65 -0.42 -24.24
CA LEU A 33 22.86 1.01 -24.05
C LEU A 33 24.28 1.45 -24.44
N HIS A 34 25.16 0.52 -24.80
CA HIS A 34 26.53 0.84 -25.21
C HIS A 34 26.54 1.55 -26.58
N PRO A 35 27.25 2.69 -26.74
CA PRO A 35 27.29 3.44 -28.00
C PRO A 35 27.92 2.69 -29.17
N ASP A 36 28.85 1.77 -28.89
CA ASP A 36 29.45 0.90 -29.91
C ASP A 36 28.57 -0.27 -30.35
N ALA A 37 27.49 -0.57 -29.63
CA ALA A 37 26.50 -1.55 -30.03
C ALA A 37 25.45 -0.92 -30.97
N VAL A 38 24.56 -1.75 -31.53
CA VAL A 38 23.40 -1.22 -32.28
C VAL A 38 22.50 -0.45 -31.32
N LEU A 39 22.41 0.87 -31.52
CA LEU A 39 21.64 1.77 -30.67
C LEU A 39 20.17 1.33 -30.59
N ALA A 40 19.75 0.89 -29.41
CA ALA A 40 18.36 0.62 -29.12
C ALA A 40 17.60 1.95 -29.01
N ARG A 41 16.61 2.18 -29.88
CA ARG A 41 15.78 3.40 -29.81
C ARG A 41 14.94 3.44 -28.54
N ASN A 42 14.28 2.33 -28.24
CA ASN A 42 13.41 2.18 -27.08
C ASN A 42 13.73 0.90 -26.32
N VAL A 43 13.96 1.03 -25.01
CA VAL A 43 14.17 -0.10 -24.09
C VAL A 43 13.11 -0.05 -23.01
N VAL A 44 12.43 -1.16 -22.77
CA VAL A 44 11.44 -1.31 -21.70
C VAL A 44 12.01 -2.23 -20.63
N VAL A 45 12.22 -1.68 -19.44
CA VAL A 45 12.66 -2.43 -18.26
C VAL A 45 11.45 -2.72 -17.41
N TYR A 46 11.10 -3.99 -17.24
CA TYR A 46 9.87 -4.35 -16.54
C TYR A 46 10.02 -5.45 -15.49
N GLY A 47 9.22 -5.35 -14.44
CA GLY A 47 9.21 -6.32 -13.35
C GLY A 47 8.54 -5.77 -12.10
N PRO A 48 8.21 -6.62 -11.12
CA PRO A 48 7.53 -6.17 -9.91
C PRO A 48 8.34 -5.12 -9.14
N GLU A 49 7.67 -4.44 -8.20
CA GLU A 49 8.31 -3.49 -7.30
C GLU A 49 9.50 -4.11 -6.55
N ALA A 50 10.43 -3.27 -6.11
CA ALA A 50 11.57 -3.68 -5.27
C ALA A 50 12.53 -4.73 -5.89
N THR A 51 12.56 -4.83 -7.22
CA THR A 51 13.50 -5.69 -7.97
C THR A 51 14.83 -5.01 -8.31
N GLY A 52 14.98 -3.72 -8.00
CA GLY A 52 16.21 -2.95 -8.26
C GLY A 52 16.31 -2.37 -9.68
N LYS A 53 15.22 -2.34 -10.45
CA LYS A 53 15.18 -1.83 -11.84
C LYS A 53 15.77 -0.42 -11.95
N SER A 54 15.26 0.51 -11.13
CA SER A 54 15.62 1.93 -11.15
C SER A 54 17.10 2.12 -10.81
N THR A 55 17.56 1.53 -9.70
CA THR A 55 18.95 1.67 -9.23
C THR A 55 19.97 0.99 -10.15
N ILE A 56 19.62 -0.16 -10.75
CA ILE A 56 20.50 -0.84 -11.71
C ILE A 56 20.57 -0.08 -13.02
N THR A 57 19.44 0.41 -13.53
CA THR A 57 19.41 1.20 -14.78
C THR A 57 20.23 2.49 -14.62
N GLU A 58 20.04 3.22 -13.52
CA GLU A 58 20.84 4.40 -13.19
C GLU A 58 22.34 4.06 -13.07
N GLY A 59 22.66 2.97 -12.38
CA GLY A 59 24.03 2.50 -12.17
C GLY A 59 24.75 2.11 -13.46
N VAL A 60 24.04 1.48 -14.41
CA VAL A 60 24.57 1.12 -15.73
C VAL A 60 24.82 2.37 -16.56
N VAL A 61 23.81 3.23 -16.71
CA VAL A 61 23.92 4.41 -17.58
C VAL A 61 24.96 5.42 -17.05
N SER A 62 25.07 5.56 -15.73
CA SER A 62 26.10 6.40 -15.10
C SER A 62 27.53 5.92 -15.37
N ARG A 63 27.76 4.59 -15.35
CA ARG A 63 29.08 4.00 -15.60
C ARG A 63 29.49 4.09 -17.06
N ILE A 64 28.54 3.86 -17.97
CA ILE A 64 28.75 4.07 -19.41
C ILE A 64 29.08 5.56 -19.64
N GLY A 65 28.31 6.49 -19.07
CA GLY A 65 28.58 7.93 -19.23
C GLY A 65 29.92 8.43 -18.67
N GLY A 66 30.61 7.63 -17.85
CA GLY A 66 31.94 7.96 -17.31
C GLY A 66 33.13 7.51 -18.17
N SER A 67 32.92 6.82 -19.30
CA SER A 67 33.98 6.16 -20.07
C SER A 67 34.37 6.88 -21.36
N THR A 68 35.68 7.19 -21.47
CA THR A 68 36.56 7.23 -22.67
C THR A 68 36.34 8.23 -23.83
N ASP A 69 37.46 8.49 -24.53
CA ASP A 69 37.73 9.60 -25.47
C ASP A 69 37.01 9.53 -26.84
N ASP A 70 36.40 8.40 -27.21
CA ASP A 70 35.83 8.16 -28.55
C ASP A 70 34.34 8.54 -28.68
N TRP A 71 33.60 8.56 -27.57
CA TRP A 71 32.17 8.89 -27.53
C TRP A 71 31.79 9.58 -26.23
N THR A 72 30.67 10.29 -26.22
CA THR A 72 30.12 10.92 -25.01
C THR A 72 28.67 10.51 -24.81
N LEU A 73 28.42 9.81 -23.71
CA LEU A 73 27.07 9.46 -23.28
C LEU A 73 26.68 10.32 -22.07
N ARG A 74 25.60 11.07 -22.22
CA ARG A 74 24.94 11.79 -21.12
C ARG A 74 23.59 11.16 -20.86
N HIS A 75 23.09 11.30 -19.65
CA HIS A 75 21.78 10.75 -19.32
C HIS A 75 21.02 11.62 -18.34
N ALA A 76 19.71 11.48 -18.36
CA ALA A 76 18.81 12.06 -17.38
C ALA A 76 17.78 11.01 -16.97
N MET A 77 17.56 10.88 -15.67
CA MET A 77 16.58 9.97 -15.10
C MET A 77 15.47 10.77 -14.41
N ILE A 78 14.23 10.51 -14.81
CA ILE A 78 13.03 11.19 -14.32
C ILE A 78 12.18 10.21 -13.54
N ASN A 79 11.81 10.58 -12.33
CA ASN A 79 10.82 9.85 -11.56
C ASN A 79 9.41 10.32 -11.95
N SER A 80 8.71 9.52 -12.76
CA SER A 80 7.37 9.87 -13.26
C SER A 80 6.30 9.90 -12.16
N VAL A 81 6.52 9.23 -11.02
CA VAL A 81 5.61 9.26 -9.86
C VAL A 81 5.58 10.64 -9.21
N GLN A 82 6.72 11.35 -9.19
CA GLN A 82 6.81 12.71 -8.66
C GLN A 82 6.10 13.73 -9.59
N CYS A 83 5.91 13.38 -10.86
CA CYS A 83 5.30 14.23 -11.87
C CYS A 83 3.80 13.96 -12.00
N ILE A 84 2.97 14.69 -11.25
CA ILE A 84 1.50 14.52 -11.25
C ILE A 84 0.91 14.60 -12.67
N THR A 85 1.26 15.65 -13.43
CA THR A 85 0.75 15.93 -14.78
C THR A 85 1.79 15.68 -15.86
N SER A 86 1.34 15.45 -17.11
CA SER A 86 2.25 15.31 -18.26
C SER A 86 3.10 16.58 -18.49
N ARG A 87 2.52 17.77 -18.31
CA ARG A 87 3.25 19.05 -18.37
C ARG A 87 4.41 19.10 -17.38
N HIS A 88 4.16 18.75 -16.12
CA HIS A 88 5.21 18.74 -15.09
C HIS A 88 6.33 17.75 -15.46
N MET A 89 5.99 16.59 -16.02
CA MET A 89 6.98 15.63 -16.51
C MET A 89 7.82 16.20 -17.65
N PHE A 90 7.23 16.88 -18.64
CA PHE A 90 7.96 17.47 -19.76
C PHE A 90 8.93 18.56 -19.31
N GLU A 91 8.46 19.53 -18.52
CA GLU A 91 9.29 20.62 -18.00
C GLU A 91 10.42 20.07 -17.12
N ARG A 92 10.12 19.09 -16.25
CA ARG A 92 11.14 18.43 -15.42
C ARG A 92 12.16 17.65 -16.25
N SER A 93 11.72 16.99 -17.31
CA SER A 93 12.61 16.25 -18.23
C SER A 93 13.58 17.20 -18.91
N ILE A 94 13.12 18.34 -19.43
CA ILE A 94 14.01 19.34 -20.05
C ILE A 94 14.98 19.90 -19.02
N ALA A 95 14.51 20.22 -17.81
CA ALA A 95 15.38 20.74 -16.75
C ALA A 95 16.52 19.77 -16.40
N LEU A 96 16.21 18.46 -16.32
CA LEU A 96 17.21 17.43 -16.04
C LEU A 96 18.16 17.19 -17.22
N VAL A 97 17.65 17.27 -18.46
CA VAL A 97 18.50 17.21 -19.67
C VAL A 97 19.46 18.40 -19.71
N GLN A 98 18.97 19.62 -19.49
CA GLN A 98 19.80 20.82 -19.41
C GLN A 98 20.85 20.71 -18.32
N GLN A 99 20.48 20.22 -17.12
CA GLN A 99 21.41 19.97 -16.03
C GLN A 99 22.49 18.95 -16.41
N ALA A 100 22.12 17.83 -17.04
CA ALA A 100 23.06 16.80 -17.47
C ALA A 100 24.05 17.30 -18.55
N LEU A 101 23.63 18.30 -19.33
CA LEU A 101 24.45 18.95 -20.35
C LEU A 101 25.22 20.19 -19.85
N GLY A 102 25.01 20.61 -18.59
CA GLY A 102 25.61 21.83 -18.05
C GLY A 102 25.05 23.14 -18.62
N ILE A 103 23.84 23.10 -19.19
CA ILE A 103 23.16 24.25 -19.77
C ILE A 103 22.32 24.94 -18.69
N TYR A 104 22.69 26.16 -18.32
CA TYR A 104 21.96 26.97 -17.35
C TYR A 104 21.04 27.97 -18.07
N ALA A 105 19.97 27.45 -18.67
CA ALA A 105 18.93 28.25 -19.31
C ALA A 105 17.63 28.18 -18.52
N LYS A 106 16.72 29.13 -18.77
CA LYS A 106 15.35 29.05 -18.25
C LYS A 106 14.65 27.86 -18.89
N VAL A 107 14.03 27.02 -18.08
CA VAL A 107 13.23 25.88 -18.56
C VAL A 107 12.02 26.43 -19.33
N PRO A 108 11.80 26.02 -20.60
CA PRO A 108 10.66 26.45 -21.39
C PRO A 108 9.37 25.80 -20.87
N ASN A 109 8.25 26.52 -21.03
CA ASN A 109 6.94 25.96 -20.71
C ASN A 109 6.55 24.92 -21.77
N CYS A 110 6.28 23.69 -21.34
CA CYS A 110 5.93 22.59 -22.24
C CYS A 110 4.56 22.02 -21.88
N GLU A 111 3.51 22.53 -22.53
CA GLU A 111 2.13 22.12 -22.25
C GLU A 111 1.78 20.77 -22.89
N ASN A 112 2.39 20.46 -24.03
CA ASN A 112 2.10 19.26 -24.80
C ASN A 112 3.36 18.54 -25.29
N LEU A 113 3.17 17.30 -25.75
CA LEU A 113 4.25 16.44 -26.24
C LEU A 113 4.97 17.05 -27.46
N ALA A 114 4.26 17.80 -28.31
CA ALA A 114 4.86 18.41 -29.50
C ALA A 114 5.85 19.52 -29.14
N GLN A 115 5.48 20.42 -28.22
CA GLN A 115 6.38 21.44 -27.66
C GLN A 115 7.57 20.79 -26.98
N PHE A 116 7.33 19.77 -26.15
CA PHE A 116 8.42 18.99 -25.53
C PHE A 116 9.39 18.42 -26.56
N THR A 117 8.87 17.88 -27.67
CA THR A 117 9.68 17.31 -28.76
C THR A 117 10.55 18.38 -29.42
N ILE A 118 9.99 19.56 -29.71
CA ILE A 118 10.71 20.68 -30.34
C ILE A 118 11.84 21.14 -29.43
N GLU A 119 11.55 21.42 -28.17
CA GLU A 119 12.53 21.89 -27.19
C GLU A 119 13.65 20.86 -26.97
N LEU A 120 13.30 19.58 -26.82
CA LEU A 120 14.28 18.51 -26.67
C LEU A 120 15.17 18.37 -27.92
N THR A 121 14.60 18.53 -29.11
CA THR A 121 15.35 18.50 -30.38
C THR A 121 16.31 19.67 -30.47
N GLN A 122 15.92 20.87 -30.05
CA GLN A 122 16.79 22.04 -30.04
C GLN A 122 17.94 21.90 -29.03
N VAL A 123 17.64 21.45 -27.81
CA VAL A 123 18.64 21.27 -26.75
C VAL A 123 19.65 20.19 -27.13
N LEU A 124 19.19 19.02 -27.58
CA LEU A 124 20.09 17.92 -27.97
C LEU A 124 20.79 18.20 -29.31
N GLY A 125 20.12 18.85 -30.26
CA GLY A 125 20.72 19.23 -31.54
C GLY A 125 21.84 20.26 -31.39
N SER A 126 21.64 21.29 -30.57
CA SER A 126 22.70 22.26 -30.26
C SER A 126 23.88 21.62 -29.55
N TRP A 127 23.62 20.69 -28.62
CA TRP A 127 24.68 19.92 -27.97
C TRP A 127 25.46 19.05 -28.95
N VAL A 128 24.81 18.38 -29.91
CA VAL A 128 25.53 17.60 -30.93
C VAL A 128 26.34 18.51 -31.85
N ALA A 129 25.77 19.64 -32.31
CA ALA A 129 26.46 20.58 -33.18
C ALA A 129 27.68 21.25 -32.52
N GLN A 130 27.62 21.55 -31.22
CA GLN A 130 28.76 22.07 -30.46
C GLN A 130 29.96 21.11 -30.45
N ALA A 131 29.73 19.81 -30.59
CA ALA A 131 30.81 18.81 -30.63
C ALA A 131 31.73 19.00 -31.83
N GLU A 132 31.14 19.30 -33.00
CA GLU A 132 31.86 19.51 -34.25
C GLU A 132 32.76 20.75 -34.18
N VAL A 133 32.34 21.76 -33.39
CA VAL A 133 33.07 23.02 -33.20
C VAL A 133 34.18 22.88 -32.15
N ASP A 134 33.87 22.23 -31.02
CA ASP A 134 34.80 22.12 -29.88
C ASP A 134 35.88 21.02 -30.08
N GLY A 135 35.85 20.30 -31.19
CA GLY A 135 36.76 19.17 -31.46
C GLY A 135 36.52 17.97 -30.55
N GLY A 136 35.30 17.84 -30.00
CA GLY A 136 34.92 16.72 -29.14
C GLY A 136 34.69 15.42 -29.92
N PRO A 137 34.46 14.29 -29.21
CA PRO A 137 34.18 13.02 -29.86
C PRO A 137 32.97 13.13 -30.79
N ALA A 138 33.11 12.59 -32.00
CA ALA A 138 32.12 12.69 -33.08
C ALA A 138 30.79 11.98 -32.73
N ARG A 139 30.80 11.05 -31.76
CA ARG A 139 29.63 10.26 -31.36
C ARG A 139 29.11 10.73 -30.00
N ARG A 140 28.02 11.47 -30.02
CA ARG A 140 27.27 11.92 -28.85
C ARG A 140 25.94 11.20 -28.75
N HIS A 141 25.67 10.61 -27.59
CA HIS A 141 24.44 9.88 -27.33
C HIS A 141 23.81 10.33 -26.01
N PHE A 142 22.49 10.39 -25.95
CA PHE A 142 21.73 10.80 -24.80
C PHE A 142 20.71 9.74 -24.41
N VAL A 143 20.76 9.29 -23.16
CA VAL A 143 19.81 8.31 -22.62
C VAL A 143 18.83 9.01 -21.69
N LEU A 144 17.54 8.96 -22.04
CA LEU A 144 16.45 9.52 -21.23
C LEU A 144 15.68 8.38 -20.56
N VAL A 145 15.76 8.30 -19.24
CA VAL A 145 15.14 7.25 -18.43
C VAL A 145 13.87 7.78 -17.77
N PHE A 146 12.74 7.15 -18.06
CA PHE A 146 11.45 7.40 -17.41
C PHE A 146 11.18 6.29 -16.38
N ASP A 147 11.35 6.62 -15.11
CA ASP A 147 11.16 5.70 -13.99
C ASP A 147 9.71 5.64 -13.51
N ASP A 148 9.18 4.44 -13.34
CA ASP A 148 7.79 4.15 -12.94
C ASP A 148 6.73 4.94 -13.74
N ILE A 149 6.87 4.96 -15.06
CA ILE A 149 5.95 5.70 -15.96
C ILE A 149 4.51 5.19 -15.91
N ASP A 150 4.30 3.93 -15.52
CA ASP A 150 2.98 3.32 -15.33
C ASP A 150 2.24 3.82 -14.09
N ARG A 151 2.95 4.43 -13.13
CA ARG A 151 2.39 4.91 -11.85
C ARG A 151 2.06 6.39 -11.82
N GLN A 152 2.21 7.09 -12.94
CA GLN A 152 1.86 8.49 -13.02
C GLN A 152 0.35 8.69 -12.80
N ARG A 153 -0.01 9.63 -11.91
CA ARG A 153 -1.39 9.82 -11.44
C ARG A 153 -2.37 10.23 -12.55
N GLU A 154 -1.94 11.11 -13.44
CA GLU A 154 -2.73 11.62 -14.57
C GLU A 154 -2.06 11.30 -15.91
N ALA A 155 -1.54 10.07 -16.07
CA ALA A 155 -0.97 9.65 -17.36
C ALA A 155 -2.06 9.50 -18.42
N ALA A 156 -1.88 10.22 -19.54
CA ALA A 156 -2.64 9.96 -20.75
C ALA A 156 -2.26 8.58 -21.30
N THR A 157 -3.23 7.81 -21.79
CA THR A 157 -3.02 6.44 -22.32
C THR A 157 -2.10 6.39 -23.54
N THR A 158 -1.90 7.53 -24.21
CA THR A 158 -1.02 7.69 -25.38
C THR A 158 0.36 8.25 -25.03
N LEU A 159 0.62 8.61 -23.77
CA LEU A 159 1.85 9.31 -23.37
C LEU A 159 3.10 8.48 -23.66
N ALA A 160 3.16 7.24 -23.17
CA ALA A 160 4.32 6.36 -23.38
C ALA A 160 4.57 6.07 -24.86
N ALA A 161 3.50 5.82 -25.63
CA ALA A 161 3.59 5.64 -27.08
C ALA A 161 4.08 6.90 -27.80
N GLY A 162 3.68 8.09 -27.33
CA GLY A 162 4.17 9.36 -27.85
C GLY A 162 5.65 9.60 -27.56
N LEU A 163 6.09 9.33 -26.33
CA LEU A 163 7.50 9.43 -25.94
C LEU A 163 8.39 8.45 -26.71
N ALA A 164 7.90 7.25 -27.01
CA ALA A 164 8.63 6.24 -27.77
C ALA A 164 8.98 6.66 -29.21
N ARG A 165 8.32 7.70 -29.73
CA ARG A 165 8.60 8.26 -31.06
C ARG A 165 9.66 9.37 -31.04
N LEU A 166 10.08 9.85 -29.87
CA LEU A 166 11.13 10.86 -29.76
C LEU A 166 12.45 10.40 -30.38
N PRO A 167 12.92 9.15 -30.16
CA PRO A 167 14.11 8.61 -30.83
C PRO A 167 13.98 8.50 -32.35
N GLU A 168 12.78 8.54 -32.94
CA GLU A 168 12.59 8.60 -34.40
C GLU A 168 12.96 9.98 -34.95
N ILE A 169 12.72 11.03 -34.16
CA ILE A 169 12.93 12.43 -34.51
C ILE A 169 14.34 12.88 -34.12
N ILE A 170 14.84 12.40 -32.97
CA ILE A 170 16.12 12.79 -32.40
C ILE A 170 17.08 11.59 -32.48
N PRO A 171 18.04 11.58 -33.43
CA PRO A 171 18.86 10.40 -33.72
C PRO A 171 19.86 10.04 -32.61
N CYS A 172 20.26 11.01 -31.78
CA CYS A 172 21.16 10.80 -30.66
C CYS A 172 20.44 10.36 -29.37
N LEU A 173 19.11 10.17 -29.39
CA LEU A 173 18.31 9.89 -28.20
C LEU A 173 17.93 8.40 -28.10
N THR A 174 18.09 7.83 -26.92
CA THR A 174 17.47 6.56 -26.53
C THR A 174 16.54 6.78 -25.35
N CYS A 175 15.32 6.23 -25.44
CA CYS A 175 14.35 6.27 -24.35
C CYS A 175 14.31 4.93 -23.61
N VAL A 176 14.47 4.97 -22.29
CA VAL A 176 14.33 3.81 -21.40
C VAL A 176 13.08 4.00 -20.55
N PHE A 177 12.16 3.05 -20.60
CA PHE A 177 10.91 3.07 -19.83
C PHE A 177 10.96 2.00 -18.75
N ILE A 178 10.93 2.40 -17.48
CA ILE A 178 10.84 1.48 -16.35
C ILE A 178 9.37 1.38 -15.95
N VAL A 179 8.85 0.15 -15.94
CA VAL A 179 7.43 -0.14 -15.63
C VAL A 179 7.29 -1.36 -14.73
N SER A 180 6.21 -1.45 -13.97
CA SER A 180 5.92 -2.65 -13.18
C SER A 180 5.46 -3.80 -14.08
N VAL A 181 4.41 -3.54 -14.88
CA VAL A 181 3.84 -4.50 -15.83
C VAL A 181 3.44 -3.75 -17.11
N PRO A 182 4.12 -4.00 -18.25
CA PRO A 182 3.77 -3.33 -19.49
C PRO A 182 2.43 -3.85 -20.02
N PRO A 183 1.48 -2.99 -20.40
CA PRO A 183 0.27 -3.42 -21.10
C PRO A 183 0.61 -3.97 -22.50
N PRO A 184 -0.28 -4.78 -23.10
CA PRO A 184 -0.09 -5.22 -24.48
C PRO A 184 0.01 -3.99 -25.41
N ALA A 185 0.97 -4.02 -26.34
CA ALA A 185 1.28 -2.91 -27.24
C ALA A 185 1.61 -1.57 -26.53
N PHE A 186 2.27 -1.62 -25.36
CA PHE A 186 2.62 -0.47 -24.52
C PHE A 186 3.13 0.76 -25.29
N LEU A 187 4.16 0.60 -26.14
CA LEU A 187 4.75 1.70 -26.91
C LEU A 187 4.17 1.88 -28.31
N ARG A 188 3.24 1.01 -28.75
CA ARG A 188 2.64 1.02 -30.10
C ARG A 188 3.64 1.19 -31.26
N THR A 189 4.86 0.67 -31.08
CA THR A 189 6.01 0.82 -31.99
C THR A 189 6.59 -0.55 -32.33
N THR A 190 7.20 -0.69 -33.50
CA THR A 190 7.88 -1.92 -33.92
C THR A 190 9.25 -2.05 -33.24
N ALA A 191 9.69 -3.28 -32.96
CA ALA A 191 11.01 -3.58 -32.37
C ALA A 191 11.29 -2.94 -30.99
N VAL A 192 10.38 -3.14 -30.01
CA VAL A 192 10.63 -2.78 -28.60
C VAL A 192 11.48 -3.84 -27.93
N LEU A 193 12.63 -3.45 -27.37
CA LEU A 193 13.48 -4.34 -26.59
C LEU A 193 13.02 -4.36 -25.14
N ASN A 194 12.73 -5.55 -24.61
CA ASN A 194 12.24 -5.72 -23.25
C ASN A 194 13.28 -6.41 -22.39
N VAL A 195 13.63 -5.81 -21.25
CA VAL A 195 14.49 -6.42 -20.23
C VAL A 195 13.65 -6.76 -19.02
N HIS A 196 13.52 -8.05 -18.74
CA HIS A 196 12.74 -8.54 -17.61
C HIS A 196 13.56 -8.63 -16.33
N PHE A 197 13.03 -8.03 -15.26
CA PHE A 197 13.49 -8.18 -13.89
C PHE A 197 12.51 -9.08 -13.13
N PRO A 198 12.74 -10.40 -13.06
CA PRO A 198 11.88 -11.31 -12.30
C PRO A 198 11.96 -11.02 -10.80
N ASN A 199 10.96 -11.44 -10.02
CA ASN A 199 11.10 -11.35 -8.56
C ASN A 199 12.25 -12.25 -8.08
N TYR A 200 12.87 -11.87 -6.95
CA TYR A 200 13.94 -12.64 -6.36
C TYR A 200 13.44 -13.99 -5.84
N ALA A 201 14.23 -15.04 -6.02
CA ALA A 201 14.03 -16.33 -5.38
C ALA A 201 14.50 -16.27 -3.91
N LYS A 202 14.04 -17.23 -3.08
CA LYS A 202 14.41 -17.31 -1.66
C LYS A 202 15.93 -17.23 -1.43
N HIS A 203 16.70 -18.01 -2.19
CA HIS A 203 18.15 -18.04 -2.05
C HIS A 203 18.79 -16.70 -2.45
N GLU A 204 18.23 -15.98 -3.41
CA GLU A 204 18.67 -14.64 -3.82
C GLU A 204 18.37 -13.61 -2.74
N PHE A 205 17.18 -13.64 -2.13
CA PHE A 205 16.85 -12.77 -0.98
C PHE A 205 17.86 -12.94 0.15
N VAL A 206 18.16 -14.18 0.55
CA VAL A 206 19.14 -14.47 1.61
C VAL A 206 20.52 -14.00 1.21
N LYS A 207 20.95 -14.24 -0.04
CA LYS A 207 22.25 -13.78 -0.56
C LYS A 207 22.37 -12.25 -0.53
N ILE A 208 21.32 -11.53 -0.90
CA ILE A 208 21.29 -10.06 -0.89
C ILE A 208 21.28 -9.51 0.54
N LEU A 209 20.57 -10.15 1.48
CA LEU A 209 20.59 -9.73 2.88
C LEU A 209 21.91 -10.06 3.58
N ALA A 210 22.65 -11.06 3.10
CA ALA A 210 23.95 -11.44 3.63
C ALA A 210 25.07 -10.44 3.26
N THR A 211 24.88 -9.57 2.25
CA THR A 211 25.87 -8.54 1.91
C THR A 211 25.96 -7.43 2.96
N THR A 212 24.87 -7.20 3.70
CA THR A 212 24.79 -6.24 4.80
C THR A 212 24.45 -6.97 6.11
N PRO A 213 25.41 -7.71 6.70
CA PRO A 213 25.17 -8.45 7.93
C PRO A 213 24.95 -7.49 9.13
N PRO A 214 24.17 -7.90 10.14
CA PRO A 214 24.01 -7.14 11.37
C PRO A 214 25.32 -7.10 12.18
N ALA A 215 25.42 -6.15 13.11
CA ALA A 215 26.58 -6.05 14.00
C ALA A 215 26.85 -7.37 14.73
N PRO A 216 28.13 -7.75 14.91
CA PRO A 216 28.49 -9.00 15.57
C PRO A 216 27.93 -9.06 16.99
N ILE A 217 27.45 -10.24 17.38
CA ILE A 217 26.99 -10.48 18.74
C ILE A 217 28.24 -10.49 19.64
N ALA A 218 28.24 -9.73 20.73
CA ALA A 218 29.43 -9.37 21.51
C ALA A 218 30.31 -10.54 22.00
N GLU A 219 29.78 -11.76 22.02
CA GLU A 219 30.46 -12.97 22.50
C GLU A 219 30.85 -13.96 21.38
N TYR A 220 30.55 -13.66 20.11
CA TYR A 220 30.71 -14.58 18.99
C TYR A 220 31.45 -13.96 17.80
N SER A 221 32.03 -14.84 16.96
CA SER A 221 32.73 -14.39 15.76
C SER A 221 31.77 -13.80 14.71
N ALA A 222 32.30 -12.91 13.86
CA ALA A 222 31.54 -12.35 12.74
C ALA A 222 31.04 -13.44 11.76
N ALA A 223 31.81 -14.52 11.60
CA ALA A 223 31.45 -15.65 10.75
C ALA A 223 30.25 -16.44 11.32
N GLU A 224 30.24 -16.73 12.62
CA GLU A 224 29.12 -17.41 13.29
C GLU A 224 27.85 -16.55 13.30
N THR A 225 28.00 -15.23 13.45
CA THR A 225 26.88 -14.28 13.36
C THR A 225 26.28 -14.30 11.95
N ASN A 226 27.11 -14.36 10.90
CA ASN A 226 26.64 -14.39 9.52
C ASN A 226 25.96 -15.72 9.16
N ASP A 227 26.50 -16.86 9.58
CA ASP A 227 25.83 -18.16 9.42
C ASP A 227 24.47 -18.19 10.14
N LEU A 228 24.38 -17.66 11.36
CA LEU A 228 23.10 -17.53 12.05
C LEU A 228 22.13 -16.58 11.32
N TRP A 229 22.63 -15.44 10.82
CA TRP A 229 21.85 -14.45 10.07
C TRP A 229 21.25 -15.02 8.79
N THR A 230 22.04 -15.75 7.99
CA THR A 230 21.55 -16.35 6.74
C THR A 230 20.44 -17.37 6.98
N ARG A 231 20.60 -18.24 7.99
CA ARG A 231 19.56 -19.20 8.41
C ARG A 231 18.32 -18.47 8.91
N PHE A 232 18.50 -17.44 9.72
CA PHE A 232 17.41 -16.59 10.22
C PHE A 232 16.63 -15.93 9.08
N CYS A 233 17.29 -15.25 8.14
CA CYS A 233 16.64 -14.64 6.97
C CYS A 233 15.86 -15.67 6.15
N GLY A 234 16.40 -16.88 5.97
CA GLY A 234 15.71 -17.98 5.32
C GLY A 234 14.43 -18.39 6.05
N THR A 235 14.46 -18.46 7.38
CA THR A 235 13.27 -18.79 8.19
C THR A 235 12.24 -17.67 8.25
N VAL A 236 12.67 -16.41 8.33
CA VAL A 236 11.81 -15.23 8.24
C VAL A 236 11.10 -15.23 6.89
N HIS A 237 11.83 -15.50 5.80
CA HIS A 237 11.21 -15.61 4.49
C HIS A 237 10.17 -16.73 4.46
N ASP A 238 10.45 -17.93 4.97
CA ASP A 238 9.48 -19.04 4.95
C ASP A 238 8.24 -18.80 5.82
N SER A 239 8.42 -18.20 7.01
CA SER A 239 7.31 -17.89 7.90
C SER A 239 6.43 -16.77 7.33
N LEU A 240 7.03 -15.79 6.64
CA LEU A 240 6.35 -14.59 6.16
C LEU A 240 5.94 -14.63 4.69
N ALA A 241 6.43 -15.60 3.90
CA ALA A 241 6.16 -15.73 2.46
C ALA A 241 4.66 -15.94 2.15
N ARG A 242 3.88 -16.49 3.09
CA ARG A 242 2.43 -16.62 2.94
C ARG A 242 1.68 -15.30 3.17
N ALA A 243 2.23 -14.39 3.96
CA ALA A 243 1.51 -13.22 4.47
C ALA A 243 1.89 -11.90 3.79
N ALA A 244 3.18 -11.62 3.48
CA ALA A 244 3.53 -10.28 2.98
C ALA A 244 4.91 -10.09 2.32
N THR A 245 5.92 -10.92 2.57
CA THR A 245 7.33 -10.57 2.23
C THR A 245 7.74 -10.97 0.81
N ARG A 246 7.06 -10.42 -0.21
CA ARG A 246 7.48 -10.58 -1.61
C ARG A 246 8.48 -9.53 -2.09
N THR A 247 8.74 -8.49 -1.28
CA THR A 247 9.62 -7.37 -1.63
C THR A 247 10.84 -7.32 -0.72
N LEU A 248 11.99 -6.94 -1.29
CA LEU A 248 13.26 -6.91 -0.57
C LEU A 248 13.28 -5.91 0.60
N PRO A 249 12.79 -4.65 0.46
CA PRO A 249 12.75 -3.70 1.58
C PRO A 249 11.90 -4.17 2.75
N LEU A 250 10.75 -4.80 2.48
CA LEU A 250 9.88 -5.31 3.53
C LEU A 250 10.54 -6.47 4.27
N LEU A 251 11.13 -7.42 3.54
CA LEU A 251 11.87 -8.52 4.15
C LEU A 251 13.05 -8.02 5.00
N ARG A 252 13.82 -7.04 4.50
CA ARG A 252 14.91 -6.40 5.24
C ARG A 252 14.39 -5.79 6.55
N HIS A 253 13.34 -4.98 6.47
CA HIS A 253 12.75 -4.35 7.64
C HIS A 253 12.22 -5.37 8.66
N SER A 254 11.53 -6.43 8.20
CA SER A 254 11.07 -7.51 9.07
C SER A 254 12.25 -8.22 9.75
N CYS A 255 13.35 -8.47 9.02
CA CYS A 255 14.55 -9.07 9.60
C CYS A 255 15.18 -8.14 10.65
N GLU A 256 15.34 -6.84 10.37
CA GLU A 256 15.88 -5.85 11.32
C GLU A 256 15.04 -5.73 12.60
N ARG A 257 13.71 -5.85 12.48
CA ARG A 257 12.77 -5.81 13.62
C ARG A 257 12.79 -7.07 14.46
N LEU A 258 12.85 -8.24 13.82
CA LEU A 258 12.80 -9.54 14.50
C LEU A 258 14.18 -9.98 15.03
N TRP A 259 15.27 -9.49 14.45
CA TRP A 259 16.63 -9.89 14.83
C TRP A 259 16.97 -9.64 16.30
N PRO A 260 16.71 -8.45 16.89
CA PRO A 260 16.98 -8.22 18.31
C PRO A 260 16.19 -9.15 19.24
N LEU A 261 14.96 -9.50 18.86
CA LEU A 261 14.10 -10.41 19.62
C LEU A 261 14.60 -11.86 19.51
N PHE A 262 15.06 -12.25 18.31
CA PHE A 262 15.60 -13.57 18.04
C PHE A 262 16.92 -13.84 18.79
N ILE A 263 17.79 -12.84 18.91
CA ILE A 263 19.08 -12.96 19.61
C ILE A 263 19.01 -12.69 21.11
N ALA A 264 17.87 -12.25 21.65
CA ALA A 264 17.74 -11.94 23.08
C ALA A 264 18.09 -13.15 23.99
N PRO A 265 17.66 -14.39 23.70
CA PRO A 265 18.08 -15.57 24.47
C PRO A 265 19.58 -15.86 24.38
N VAL A 266 20.21 -15.55 23.24
CA VAL A 266 21.66 -15.70 23.03
C VAL A 266 22.43 -14.69 23.86
N LYS A 267 22.00 -13.42 23.86
CA LYS A 267 22.60 -12.36 24.71
C LYS A 267 22.41 -12.62 26.20
N ALA A 268 21.35 -13.33 26.58
CA ALA A 268 21.10 -13.74 27.96
C ALA A 268 21.89 -15.00 28.38
N GLY A 269 22.69 -15.59 27.48
CA GLY A 269 23.47 -16.81 27.76
C GLY A 269 22.64 -18.08 27.93
N THR A 270 21.35 -18.04 27.59
CA THR A 270 20.42 -19.18 27.76
C THR A 270 20.52 -20.20 26.62
N LEU A 271 20.84 -19.75 25.41
CA LEU A 271 20.94 -20.57 24.20
C LEU A 271 22.17 -20.17 23.39
N GLN A 272 22.82 -21.13 22.75
CA GLN A 272 23.96 -20.88 21.85
C GLN A 272 23.49 -20.60 20.41
N PRO A 273 24.24 -19.83 19.60
CA PRO A 273 23.97 -19.60 18.17
C PRO A 273 23.85 -20.88 17.35
N LYS A 274 24.55 -21.95 17.76
CA LYS A 274 24.51 -23.26 17.09
C LYS A 274 23.17 -23.98 17.31
N GLU A 275 22.43 -23.67 18.37
CA GLU A 275 21.14 -24.29 18.71
C GLU A 275 19.96 -23.63 17.98
N PHE A 276 20.05 -23.52 16.65
CA PHE A 276 19.08 -22.79 15.83
C PHE A 276 17.62 -23.27 16.02
N SER A 277 17.40 -24.58 16.12
CA SER A 277 16.06 -25.15 16.31
C SER A 277 15.40 -24.72 17.64
N ARG A 278 16.18 -24.60 18.72
CA ARG A 278 15.68 -24.15 20.02
C ARG A 278 15.38 -22.65 20.02
N LEU A 279 16.22 -21.85 19.35
CA LEU A 279 15.97 -20.43 19.14
C LEU A 279 14.68 -20.18 18.37
N LEU A 280 14.40 -20.97 17.33
CA LEU A 280 13.13 -20.87 16.59
C LEU A 280 11.91 -21.20 17.44
N ILE A 281 12.00 -22.20 18.32
CA ILE A 281 10.89 -22.55 19.21
C ILE A 281 10.62 -21.42 20.19
N ALA A 282 11.68 -20.84 20.79
CA ALA A 282 11.57 -19.72 21.73
C ALA A 282 10.97 -18.46 21.08
N SER A 283 11.30 -18.20 19.81
CA SER A 283 10.85 -17.01 19.06
C SER A 283 9.58 -17.23 18.23
N ARG A 284 8.95 -18.41 18.29
CA ARG A 284 7.79 -18.78 17.47
C ARG A 284 6.62 -17.79 17.58
N VAL A 285 6.39 -17.24 18.77
CA VAL A 285 5.31 -16.28 19.02
C VAL A 285 5.53 -14.99 18.21
N HIS A 286 6.78 -14.54 18.10
CA HIS A 286 7.13 -13.33 17.35
C HIS A 286 6.98 -13.52 15.83
N PHE A 287 7.20 -14.73 15.32
CA PHE A 287 6.98 -15.06 13.90
C PHE A 287 5.48 -15.18 13.53
N ALA A 288 4.60 -15.35 14.51
CA ALA A 288 3.15 -15.43 14.31
C ALA A 288 2.45 -14.07 14.46
N ASP A 289 3.13 -13.05 15.00
CA ASP A 289 2.54 -11.74 15.26
C ASP A 289 2.60 -10.84 14.02
N GLU A 290 1.52 -10.80 13.26
CA GLU A 290 1.36 -9.97 12.05
C GLU A 290 1.56 -8.46 12.31
N ALA A 291 1.38 -7.99 13.55
CA ALA A 291 1.59 -6.59 13.91
C ALA A 291 3.07 -6.18 13.90
N LEU A 292 3.98 -7.14 14.15
CA LEU A 292 5.43 -6.91 14.07
C LEU A 292 5.95 -6.95 12.62
N ILE A 293 5.13 -7.45 11.68
CA ILE A 293 5.51 -7.77 10.30
C ILE A 293 5.10 -6.67 9.31
N ASN A 294 3.96 -6.00 9.54
CA ASN A 294 3.42 -4.97 8.64
C ASN A 294 3.65 -3.55 9.19
N PRO A 295 4.60 -2.77 8.63
CA PRO A 295 4.84 -1.39 9.05
C PRO A 295 3.69 -0.43 8.70
N SER A 296 2.78 -0.80 7.79
CA SER A 296 1.56 -0.05 7.49
C SER A 296 0.53 -0.06 8.63
N LEU A 297 0.73 -0.89 9.67
CA LEU A 297 -0.06 -0.88 10.90
C LEU A 297 0.58 -0.05 12.03
N ILE A 298 1.68 0.66 11.77
CA ILE A 298 2.28 1.57 12.75
C ILE A 298 1.38 2.81 12.86
N ALA A 299 0.43 2.75 13.79
CA ALA A 299 0.12 3.92 14.58
C ALA A 299 1.45 4.35 15.22
N VAL A 300 2.07 5.39 14.66
CA VAL A 300 3.19 6.07 15.30
C VAL A 300 2.68 6.48 16.68
N GLN A 301 3.10 5.78 17.73
CA GLN A 301 3.02 6.34 19.07
C GLN A 301 3.95 7.56 19.03
N PRO A 302 3.45 8.80 19.22
CA PRO A 302 4.37 9.88 19.53
C PRO A 302 5.13 9.46 20.80
N PRO A 303 6.45 9.68 20.87
CA PRO A 303 7.20 9.40 22.08
C PRO A 303 6.50 10.12 23.22
N ALA A 304 6.23 9.40 24.32
CA ALA A 304 5.68 9.99 25.51
C ALA A 304 6.65 11.09 25.99
N ILE A 305 6.35 12.34 25.63
CA ILE A 305 6.98 13.50 26.21
C ILE A 305 6.52 13.48 27.66
N THR A 306 7.41 13.05 28.55
CA THR A 306 7.31 13.25 29.99
C THR A 306 7.24 14.75 30.25
N ALA A 307 6.02 15.29 30.29
CA ALA A 307 5.75 16.57 30.93
C ALA A 307 5.77 16.34 32.46
N PRO A 308 6.50 17.14 33.25
CA PRO A 308 6.51 17.01 34.69
C PRO A 308 5.24 17.64 35.28
N THR A 309 4.38 16.83 35.89
CA THR A 309 3.25 17.33 36.70
C THR A 309 3.77 17.71 38.10
N PRO A 310 3.44 18.89 38.64
CA PRO A 310 3.77 19.22 40.01
C PRO A 310 2.78 18.58 41.00
N ASN A 311 3.38 18.00 42.03
CA ASN A 311 2.86 17.57 43.33
C ASN A 311 1.42 17.96 43.72
N ARG A 312 0.65 16.94 44.11
CA ARG A 312 -0.29 17.06 45.24
C ARG A 312 -0.34 15.75 46.03
N THR A 313 -0.13 15.93 47.34
CA THR A 313 0.09 14.95 48.40
C THR A 313 -1.21 14.35 48.94
N ALA A 314 -1.22 13.05 49.21
CA ALA A 314 -1.97 12.41 50.31
C ALA A 314 -1.48 10.95 50.54
N PRO A 315 -1.59 10.38 51.76
CA PRO A 315 -0.62 9.42 52.28
C PRO A 315 -1.04 7.93 52.29
N THR A 316 -0.03 7.09 52.05
CA THR A 316 0.27 5.71 52.50
C THR A 316 -0.77 4.85 53.25
N THR A 317 -0.95 3.61 52.76
CA THR A 317 -0.72 2.33 53.50
C THR A 317 -0.64 1.14 52.52
N PRO A 318 -0.01 0.00 52.88
CA PRO A 318 0.77 -0.86 51.97
C PRO A 318 0.02 -2.10 51.39
N VAL A 319 0.59 -2.62 50.30
CA VAL A 319 0.19 -3.82 49.52
C VAL A 319 0.40 -5.13 50.30
N PRO A 320 -0.14 -6.28 49.84
CA PRO A 320 0.75 -7.18 49.10
C PRO A 320 0.12 -7.93 47.90
N ASN A 321 0.91 -7.98 46.82
CA ASN A 321 1.17 -9.08 45.89
C ASN A 321 0.01 -9.91 45.28
N GLY A 322 -0.15 -9.74 43.97
CA GLY A 322 -0.70 -10.74 43.05
C GLY A 322 -0.24 -10.40 41.64
N SER A 323 0.85 -11.02 41.20
CA SER A 323 1.51 -10.81 39.91
C SER A 323 0.68 -11.42 38.77
N ASP A 324 -0.03 -10.58 38.01
CA ASP A 324 -0.54 -10.92 36.67
C ASP A 324 -0.54 -9.65 35.81
N ALA A 325 0.64 -9.28 35.31
CA ALA A 325 0.80 -8.18 34.37
C ALA A 325 1.83 -8.57 33.30
N LEU A 326 1.47 -9.51 32.42
CA LEU A 326 2.24 -9.79 31.22
C LEU A 326 1.26 -10.03 30.06
N ILE A 327 1.56 -9.38 28.93
CA ILE A 327 0.88 -9.41 27.63
C ILE A 327 -0.23 -8.35 27.47
N SER A 328 0.16 -7.09 27.41
CA SER A 328 -0.61 -6.10 26.64
C SER A 328 -0.32 -6.32 25.15
N THR A 329 -1.17 -7.11 24.50
CA THR A 329 -1.35 -7.05 23.03
C THR A 329 -1.50 -5.58 22.61
N PRO A 330 -0.99 -5.15 21.44
CA PRO A 330 -1.19 -3.78 20.98
C PRO A 330 -2.70 -3.54 20.90
N GLN A 331 -3.24 -2.79 21.86
CA GLN A 331 -4.65 -2.45 21.87
C GLN A 331 -4.87 -1.59 20.63
N ARG A 332 -5.45 -2.17 19.57
CA ARG A 332 -6.33 -1.38 18.70
C ARG A 332 -7.23 -0.64 19.66
N LYS A 333 -7.10 0.68 19.74
CA LYS A 333 -7.99 1.50 20.54
C LYS A 333 -9.40 1.14 20.05
N ASP A 334 -10.15 0.42 20.87
CA ASP A 334 -11.44 -0.10 20.48
C ASP A 334 -12.31 1.10 20.11
N LEU A 335 -12.93 1.06 18.92
CA LEU A 335 -13.83 2.11 18.47
C LEU A 335 -14.94 2.36 19.51
N ALA A 336 -15.31 1.31 20.24
CA ALA A 336 -16.24 1.37 21.36
C ALA A 336 -15.78 2.26 22.52
N ALA A 337 -14.46 2.39 22.77
CA ALA A 337 -13.90 3.23 23.84
C ALA A 337 -13.70 4.69 23.42
N LEU A 338 -13.63 4.97 22.12
CA LEU A 338 -13.32 6.30 21.59
C LEU A 338 -14.57 7.13 21.27
N LEU A 339 -15.70 6.48 20.97
CA LEU A 339 -16.92 7.16 20.53
C LEU A 339 -17.88 7.49 21.70
N PRO A 340 -18.43 8.71 21.75
CA PRO A 340 -19.55 9.03 22.63
C PRO A 340 -20.76 8.11 22.38
N THR A 341 -21.67 8.04 23.35
CA THR A 341 -22.79 7.09 23.33
C THR A 341 -23.73 7.27 22.14
N MET A 342 -24.08 8.50 21.76
CA MET A 342 -24.99 8.75 20.62
C MET A 342 -24.40 8.28 19.27
N PRO A 343 -23.15 8.63 18.89
CA PRO A 343 -22.48 8.03 17.74
C PRO A 343 -22.45 6.50 17.75
N ARG A 344 -22.23 5.87 18.92
CA ARG A 344 -22.28 4.41 19.07
C ARG A 344 -23.65 3.86 18.69
N LEU A 345 -24.73 4.40 19.26
CA LEU A 345 -26.12 3.98 18.96
C LEU A 345 -26.49 4.20 17.49
N ILE A 346 -26.07 5.31 16.89
CA ILE A 346 -26.28 5.60 15.46
C ILE A 346 -25.59 4.56 14.59
N LEU A 347 -24.36 4.15 14.92
CA LEU A 347 -23.66 3.09 14.18
C LEU A 347 -24.38 1.74 14.27
N LEU A 348 -24.95 1.40 15.44
CA LEU A 348 -25.75 0.18 15.59
C LEU A 348 -27.01 0.23 14.70
N ALA A 349 -27.75 1.34 14.76
CA ALA A 349 -28.94 1.56 13.95
C ALA A 349 -28.63 1.55 12.44
N ALA A 350 -27.53 2.18 12.03
CA ALA A 350 -27.05 2.20 10.65
C ALA A 350 -26.65 0.81 10.15
N TYR A 351 -25.99 0.00 10.98
CA TYR A 351 -25.64 -1.38 10.63
C TYR A 351 -26.89 -2.22 10.39
N LEU A 352 -27.86 -2.14 11.31
CA LEU A 352 -29.15 -2.82 11.19
C LEU A 352 -29.94 -2.34 9.96
N ALA A 353 -29.97 -1.03 9.70
CA ALA A 353 -30.59 -0.48 8.50
C ALA A 353 -29.91 -0.98 7.22
N SER A 354 -28.58 -1.14 7.22
CA SER A 354 -27.85 -1.62 6.05
C SER A 354 -28.07 -3.12 5.79
N HIS A 355 -27.99 -3.95 6.82
CA HIS A 355 -28.01 -5.40 6.68
C HIS A 355 -29.42 -6.00 6.73
N ASN A 356 -30.38 -5.41 7.45
CA ASN A 356 -31.77 -5.87 7.42
C ASN A 356 -32.53 -5.25 6.24
N PRO A 357 -33.41 -6.00 5.54
CA PRO A 357 -34.22 -5.44 4.49
C PRO A 357 -35.45 -4.76 5.09
N ALA A 358 -35.89 -3.64 4.49
CA ALA A 358 -36.98 -2.82 5.03
C ALA A 358 -38.30 -3.58 5.32
N ARG A 359 -38.55 -4.69 4.60
CA ARG A 359 -39.72 -5.56 4.81
C ARG A 359 -39.81 -6.20 6.20
N HIS A 360 -38.69 -6.32 6.92
CA HIS A 360 -38.64 -6.94 8.25
C HIS A 360 -38.60 -5.90 9.39
N ASP A 361 -38.57 -4.61 9.08
CA ASP A 361 -38.45 -3.58 10.12
C ASP A 361 -39.65 -3.58 11.06
N LEU A 362 -40.87 -3.73 10.52
CA LEU A 362 -42.08 -3.82 11.33
C LEU A 362 -42.10 -5.06 12.23
N THR A 363 -41.48 -6.17 11.83
CA THR A 363 -41.47 -7.39 12.65
C THR A 363 -40.40 -7.34 13.74
N VAL A 364 -39.29 -6.64 13.50
CA VAL A 364 -38.13 -6.63 14.40
C VAL A 364 -38.15 -5.42 15.34
N PHE A 365 -38.52 -4.24 14.85
CA PHE A 365 -38.33 -2.98 15.60
C PHE A 365 -39.63 -2.37 16.14
N SER A 366 -40.80 -2.87 15.75
CA SER A 366 -42.04 -2.29 16.27
C SER A 366 -42.34 -2.81 17.68
N THR A 367 -42.78 -1.91 18.55
CA THR A 367 -43.25 -2.25 19.91
C THR A 367 -44.72 -2.69 19.96
N PHE A 368 -45.50 -2.40 18.90
CA PHE A 368 -46.96 -2.61 18.85
C PHE A 368 -47.43 -3.67 17.83
N TYR A 369 -46.53 -4.33 17.11
CA TYR A 369 -46.94 -5.32 16.10
C TYR A 369 -47.22 -6.69 16.74
N HIS A 370 -48.44 -6.85 17.25
CA HIS A 370 -49.02 -8.18 17.40
C HIS A 370 -49.34 -8.70 16.00
N GLY A 371 -48.59 -9.70 15.53
CA GLY A 371 -48.68 -10.23 14.18
C GLY A 371 -50.12 -10.35 13.71
N LYS A 372 -50.48 -9.60 12.65
CA LYS A 372 -51.78 -9.79 12.00
C LYS A 372 -51.79 -11.21 11.46
N LYS A 373 -52.47 -12.12 12.17
CA LYS A 373 -52.99 -13.38 11.59
C LYS A 373 -53.73 -12.96 10.33
N LYS A 374 -53.15 -13.19 9.16
CA LYS A 374 -53.90 -13.08 7.90
C LYS A 374 -55.10 -14.00 8.06
N ARG A 375 -56.28 -13.43 8.27
CA ARG A 375 -57.56 -14.10 8.05
C ARG A 375 -57.49 -14.64 6.63
N ARG A 376 -57.34 -15.96 6.51
CA ARG A 376 -57.48 -16.70 5.27
C ARG A 376 -58.92 -16.41 4.82
N GLY A 377 -59.06 -15.51 3.84
CA GLY A 377 -60.34 -15.24 3.21
C GLY A 377 -60.89 -16.56 2.69
N GLY A 378 -62.12 -16.87 3.10
CA GLY A 378 -62.83 -18.04 2.67
C GLY A 378 -63.31 -17.91 1.23
N LEU A 379 -63.59 -19.10 0.68
CA LEU A 379 -64.33 -19.43 -0.54
C LEU A 379 -63.57 -19.45 -1.88
N ALA A 380 -63.58 -20.67 -2.45
CA ALA A 380 -63.42 -21.06 -3.85
C ALA A 380 -62.01 -20.99 -4.48
N SER A 381 -61.26 -22.10 -4.37
CA SER A 381 -60.77 -22.79 -5.58
C SER A 381 -60.36 -24.24 -5.27
N THR A 382 -61.11 -25.17 -5.86
CA THR A 382 -60.73 -26.58 -6.02
C THR A 382 -59.71 -26.68 -7.14
N LEU A 383 -58.46 -26.30 -6.86
CA LEU A 383 -57.32 -26.56 -7.74
C LEU A 383 -56.14 -26.95 -6.83
N PRO A 384 -55.39 -28.04 -7.13
CA PRO A 384 -54.22 -28.39 -6.36
C PRO A 384 -53.19 -27.27 -6.52
N GLN A 385 -53.04 -26.49 -5.45
CA GLN A 385 -52.10 -25.38 -5.39
C GLN A 385 -50.70 -25.98 -5.44
N GLN A 386 -50.14 -26.01 -6.66
CA GLN A 386 -48.75 -26.36 -6.94
C GLN A 386 -47.90 -25.57 -5.95
N SER A 387 -47.28 -26.27 -5.01
CA SER A 387 -46.33 -25.68 -4.09
C SER A 387 -45.22 -25.08 -4.93
N ARG A 388 -45.25 -23.76 -5.12
CA ARG A 388 -44.09 -23.01 -5.61
C ARG A 388 -43.02 -23.23 -4.56
N GLN A 389 -42.24 -24.29 -4.73
CA GLN A 389 -40.96 -24.52 -4.09
C GLN A 389 -40.15 -23.27 -4.41
N ARG A 390 -40.19 -22.28 -3.52
CA ARG A 390 -39.17 -21.24 -3.49
C ARG A 390 -37.88 -22.00 -3.28
N SER A 391 -37.08 -22.10 -4.34
CA SER A 391 -35.77 -22.69 -4.30
C SER A 391 -35.07 -22.11 -3.07
N LYS A 392 -34.74 -22.97 -2.11
CA LYS A 392 -33.89 -22.61 -0.97
C LYS A 392 -32.48 -22.39 -1.53
N HIS A 393 -32.30 -21.28 -2.23
CA HIS A 393 -30.97 -20.79 -2.56
C HIS A 393 -30.26 -20.63 -1.22
N ARG A 394 -29.11 -21.28 -1.05
CA ARG A 394 -28.29 -21.19 0.17
C ARG A 394 -28.14 -19.71 0.48
N LYS A 395 -28.83 -19.22 1.51
CA LYS A 395 -28.83 -17.79 1.84
C LYS A 395 -27.38 -17.44 2.16
N ILE A 396 -26.78 -16.60 1.34
CA ILE A 396 -25.46 -16.05 1.63
C ILE A 396 -25.61 -15.30 2.95
N ALA A 397 -24.76 -15.61 3.93
CA ALA A 397 -24.79 -14.90 5.21
C ALA A 397 -24.67 -13.40 4.93
N ARG A 398 -25.68 -12.63 5.34
CA ARG A 398 -25.78 -11.20 5.00
C ARG A 398 -24.65 -10.36 5.59
N LYS A 399 -23.95 -10.91 6.58
CA LYS A 399 -22.71 -10.38 7.17
C LYS A 399 -21.54 -10.40 6.16
N LEU A 400 -21.58 -11.28 5.15
CA LEU A 400 -20.59 -11.39 4.07
C LEU A 400 -20.95 -10.54 2.84
N LEU A 401 -22.17 -9.97 2.80
CA LEU A 401 -22.53 -8.99 1.77
C LEU A 401 -21.97 -7.62 2.16
N GLY A 402 -21.50 -6.87 1.16
CA GLY A 402 -21.14 -5.46 1.36
C GLY A 402 -22.32 -4.65 1.88
N SER A 403 -22.02 -3.59 2.64
CA SER A 403 -23.04 -2.74 3.25
C SER A 403 -23.94 -2.07 2.18
N HIS A 404 -25.24 -2.32 2.29
CA HIS A 404 -26.23 -1.70 1.42
C HIS A 404 -26.50 -0.26 1.85
N SER A 405 -26.85 0.60 0.87
CA SER A 405 -27.29 1.95 1.16
C SER A 405 -28.71 1.93 1.77
N PHE A 406 -28.94 2.73 2.79
CA PHE A 406 -30.24 2.91 3.45
C PHE A 406 -30.63 4.40 3.48
N ILE A 407 -31.92 4.69 3.68
CA ILE A 407 -32.43 6.07 3.79
C ILE A 407 -32.27 6.54 5.24
N MET A 408 -31.86 7.80 5.43
CA MET A 408 -31.65 8.40 6.75
C MET A 408 -32.88 8.27 7.66
N GLU A 409 -34.07 8.56 7.15
CA GLU A 409 -35.33 8.44 7.90
C GLU A 409 -35.55 7.03 8.48
N ARG A 410 -35.23 5.99 7.71
CA ARG A 410 -35.34 4.60 8.17
C ARG A 410 -34.37 4.31 9.31
N MET A 411 -33.13 4.80 9.21
CA MET A 411 -32.14 4.64 10.28
C MET A 411 -32.58 5.37 11.55
N MET A 412 -33.14 6.57 11.43
CA MET A 412 -33.66 7.34 12.56
C MET A 412 -34.82 6.62 13.27
N ALA A 413 -35.69 5.95 12.52
CA ALA A 413 -36.74 5.12 13.09
C ALA A 413 -36.19 3.93 13.88
N ILE A 414 -35.15 3.25 13.35
CA ILE A 414 -34.45 2.16 14.05
C ILE A 414 -33.66 2.71 15.25
N LEU A 415 -33.08 3.90 15.15
CA LEU A 415 -32.36 4.53 16.27
C LEU A 415 -33.27 4.77 17.47
N ALA A 416 -34.52 5.16 17.25
CA ALA A 416 -35.47 5.35 18.34
C ALA A 416 -35.68 4.07 19.14
N THR A 417 -35.71 2.90 18.48
CA THR A 417 -35.93 1.59 19.13
C THR A 417 -34.65 1.07 19.78
N VAL A 418 -33.49 1.25 19.13
CA VAL A 418 -32.17 0.99 19.73
C VAL A 418 -31.99 1.82 21.01
N ARG A 419 -32.42 3.09 20.99
CA ARG A 419 -32.29 4.00 22.13
C ARG A 419 -33.19 3.60 23.30
N THR A 420 -34.41 3.15 23.06
CA THR A 420 -35.31 2.69 24.13
C THR A 420 -34.76 1.46 24.84
N GLU A 421 -34.19 0.52 24.08
CA GLU A 421 -33.58 -0.70 24.61
C GLU A 421 -32.29 -0.39 25.38
N TRP A 422 -31.47 0.53 24.87
CA TRP A 422 -30.31 1.03 25.61
C TRP A 422 -30.71 1.72 26.92
N ALA A 423 -31.75 2.57 26.90
CA ALA A 423 -32.24 3.25 28.09
C ALA A 423 -32.75 2.24 29.14
N ALA A 424 -33.41 1.17 28.71
CA ALA A 424 -33.81 0.07 29.57
C ALA A 424 -32.60 -0.67 30.16
N ALA A 425 -31.57 -0.94 29.35
CA ALA A 425 -30.35 -1.62 29.79
C ALA A 425 -29.55 -0.81 30.84
N VAL A 426 -29.55 0.52 30.74
CA VAL A 426 -28.83 1.43 31.67
C VAL A 426 -29.72 1.91 32.83
N GLY A 427 -31.02 1.60 32.82
CA GLY A 427 -31.97 2.09 33.83
C GLY A 427 -32.25 3.59 33.77
N ALA A 428 -32.03 4.22 32.60
CA ALA A 428 -32.26 5.65 32.40
C ALA A 428 -33.76 5.94 32.21
N THR A 429 -34.26 7.01 32.83
CA THR A 429 -35.66 7.42 32.69
C THR A 429 -35.89 8.16 31.36
N ALA A 430 -37.11 8.09 30.80
CA ALA A 430 -37.43 8.69 29.50
C ALA A 430 -37.09 10.20 29.39
N GLY A 431 -37.14 10.94 30.51
CA GLY A 431 -36.77 12.35 30.57
C GLY A 431 -35.26 12.62 30.41
N GLN A 432 -34.40 11.68 30.80
CA GLN A 432 -32.93 11.79 30.63
C GLN A 432 -32.50 11.54 29.19
N THR A 433 -33.30 10.84 28.38
CA THR A 433 -33.01 10.56 26.96
C THR A 433 -33.47 11.65 25.99
N ALA A 434 -34.27 12.62 26.44
CA ALA A 434 -34.85 13.67 25.59
C ALA A 434 -33.83 14.75 25.17
N GLY A 435 -32.81 15.03 25.99
CA GLY A 435 -31.75 16.00 25.66
C GLY A 435 -30.83 15.54 24.52
N MET A 436 -30.85 14.26 24.20
CA MET A 436 -30.01 13.62 23.18
C MET A 436 -30.47 13.88 21.74
N ASP A 437 -31.68 14.42 21.52
CA ASP A 437 -32.20 14.71 20.18
C ASP A 437 -31.43 15.85 19.48
N GLY A 438 -30.90 16.82 20.24
CA GLY A 438 -30.02 17.88 19.73
C GLY A 438 -28.64 17.37 19.29
N ASP A 439 -28.19 16.25 19.86
CA ASP A 439 -26.88 15.67 19.60
C ASP A 439 -26.83 14.81 18.32
N ILE A 440 -27.99 14.43 17.75
CA ILE A 440 -28.03 13.52 16.59
C ILE A 440 -27.39 14.15 15.35
N GLY A 441 -27.68 15.42 15.08
CA GLY A 441 -27.08 16.14 13.95
C GLY A 441 -25.56 16.24 14.07
N VAL A 442 -25.06 16.57 15.27
CA VAL A 442 -23.62 16.65 15.57
C VAL A 442 -22.96 15.27 15.49
N ALA A 443 -23.61 14.24 16.02
CA ALA A 443 -23.14 12.86 15.96
C ALA A 443 -23.07 12.34 14.52
N MET A 444 -24.08 12.64 13.69
CA MET A 444 -24.08 12.32 12.26
C MET A 444 -22.97 13.03 11.50
N ALA A 445 -22.76 14.32 11.74
CA ALA A 445 -21.68 15.10 11.14
C ALA A 445 -20.30 14.54 11.55
N THR A 446 -20.15 14.13 12.81
CA THR A 446 -18.93 13.51 13.34
C THR A 446 -18.67 12.13 12.72
N LEU A 447 -19.70 11.29 12.61
CA LEU A 447 -19.57 9.97 11.96
C LEU A 447 -19.27 10.09 10.46
N ALA A 448 -19.81 11.13 9.80
CA ALA A 448 -19.52 11.44 8.40
C ALA A 448 -18.08 11.94 8.21
N SER A 449 -17.59 12.83 9.09
CA SER A 449 -16.21 13.32 9.03
C SER A 449 -15.19 12.21 9.32
N LEU A 450 -15.51 11.30 10.24
CA LEU A 450 -14.72 10.09 10.53
C LEU A 450 -14.86 9.00 9.46
N ARG A 451 -15.68 9.21 8.41
CA ARG A 451 -15.98 8.24 7.34
C ARG A 451 -16.51 6.89 7.84
N LEU A 452 -17.10 6.84 9.04
CA LEU A 452 -17.81 5.67 9.58
C LEU A 452 -19.20 5.52 8.96
N LEU A 453 -19.77 6.66 8.53
CA LEU A 453 -20.94 6.75 7.66
C LEU A 453 -20.58 7.57 6.43
N VAL A 454 -20.96 7.09 5.25
CA VAL A 454 -20.70 7.76 3.97
C VAL A 454 -22.02 8.02 3.27
N ARG A 455 -22.26 9.27 2.89
CA ARG A 455 -23.41 9.64 2.06
C ARG A 455 -23.23 9.11 0.65
N VAL A 456 -24.27 8.50 0.10
CA VAL A 456 -24.29 7.95 -1.26
C VAL A 456 -25.17 8.84 -2.14
N GLY A 457 -24.56 9.62 -3.03
CA GLY A 457 -25.25 10.49 -3.99
C GLY A 457 -24.77 11.94 -3.97
N MET A 458 -25.13 12.71 -5.00
CA MET A 458 -24.82 14.14 -5.12
C MET A 458 -25.96 14.95 -4.47
N GLY A 459 -25.76 15.37 -3.23
CA GLY A 459 -26.63 16.30 -2.52
C GLY A 459 -25.84 17.05 -1.46
N SER A 460 -26.09 18.35 -1.29
CA SER A 460 -25.31 19.21 -0.39
C SER A 460 -25.80 19.18 1.06
N ASP A 461 -27.09 18.96 1.30
CA ASP A 461 -27.67 19.09 2.64
C ASP A 461 -27.54 17.81 3.47
N LEU A 462 -26.76 17.85 4.55
CA LEU A 462 -26.46 16.71 5.43
C LEU A 462 -27.70 16.24 6.24
N LEU A 463 -28.69 17.11 6.44
CA LEU A 463 -29.88 16.83 7.26
C LEU A 463 -31.08 16.38 6.42
N ASP A 464 -30.91 16.22 5.11
CA ASP A 464 -31.96 15.71 4.24
C ASP A 464 -32.35 14.28 4.66
N ARG A 465 -33.60 14.13 5.11
CA ARG A 465 -34.16 12.85 5.57
C ARG A 465 -34.26 11.82 4.45
N GLY A 466 -34.33 12.27 3.20
CA GLY A 466 -34.31 11.43 2.00
C GLY A 466 -32.92 10.96 1.57
N ALA A 467 -31.86 11.51 2.18
CA ALA A 467 -30.49 11.17 1.82
C ALA A 467 -30.20 9.68 2.06
N ARG A 468 -29.46 9.08 1.11
CA ARG A 468 -28.97 7.71 1.23
C ARG A 468 -27.61 7.69 1.89
N TRP A 469 -27.44 6.79 2.84
CA TRP A 469 -26.22 6.60 3.61
C TRP A 469 -25.76 5.15 3.54
N ARG A 470 -24.46 4.93 3.69
CA ARG A 470 -23.81 3.61 3.76
C ARG A 470 -22.87 3.58 4.95
N ILE A 471 -22.92 2.50 5.72
CA ILE A 471 -21.98 2.23 6.81
C ILE A 471 -20.70 1.60 6.28
N THR A 472 -19.55 1.97 6.83
CA THR A 472 -18.22 1.44 6.44
C THR A 472 -17.60 0.55 7.52
N VAL A 473 -18.28 0.41 8.66
CA VAL A 473 -17.82 -0.33 9.84
C VAL A 473 -18.09 -1.83 9.69
N ASN A 474 -17.13 -2.65 10.13
CA ASN A 474 -17.22 -4.10 10.06
C ASN A 474 -18.07 -4.70 11.18
N TRP A 475 -18.47 -5.96 11.00
CA TRP A 475 -19.26 -6.69 12.01
C TRP A 475 -18.57 -6.77 13.37
N ASP A 476 -17.27 -7.04 13.42
CA ASP A 476 -16.54 -7.21 14.68
C ASP A 476 -16.52 -5.92 15.51
N ASP A 477 -16.35 -4.77 14.85
CA ASP A 477 -16.39 -3.45 15.49
C ASP A 477 -17.81 -3.13 15.99
N VAL A 478 -18.84 -3.39 15.18
CA VAL A 478 -20.26 -3.21 15.56
C VAL A 478 -20.62 -4.09 16.75
N ARG A 479 -20.12 -5.33 16.78
CA ARG A 479 -20.30 -6.26 17.90
C ARG A 479 -19.62 -5.73 19.17
N SER A 480 -18.41 -5.19 19.07
CA SER A 480 -17.72 -4.57 20.21
C SER A 480 -18.48 -3.35 20.73
N ILE A 481 -18.95 -2.49 19.83
CA ILE A 481 -19.77 -1.32 20.18
C ILE A 481 -21.06 -1.76 20.89
N GLY A 482 -21.77 -2.76 20.36
CA GLY A 482 -22.97 -3.31 20.99
C GLY A 482 -22.73 -3.76 22.43
N ARG A 483 -21.68 -4.56 22.65
CA ARG A 483 -21.29 -5.02 24.00
C ARG A 483 -20.96 -3.86 24.93
N SER A 484 -20.26 -2.82 24.45
CA SER A 484 -19.92 -1.63 25.25
C SER A 484 -21.12 -0.80 25.70
N VAL A 485 -22.27 -0.99 25.04
CA VAL A 485 -23.53 -0.28 25.27
C VAL A 485 -24.55 -1.20 25.95
N GLY A 486 -24.23 -2.49 26.11
CA GLY A 486 -25.11 -3.49 26.72
C GLY A 486 -26.19 -4.05 25.78
N LEU A 487 -25.98 -3.95 24.45
CA LEU A 487 -26.93 -4.40 23.44
C LEU A 487 -26.39 -5.60 22.64
N GLU A 488 -27.17 -6.68 22.59
CA GLU A 488 -26.89 -7.88 21.79
C GLU A 488 -27.47 -7.74 20.38
N ILE A 489 -26.71 -7.12 19.48
CA ILE A 489 -27.16 -6.80 18.10
C ILE A 489 -27.42 -8.05 17.26
N GLU A 490 -26.87 -9.20 17.65
CA GLU A 490 -27.04 -10.48 16.95
C GLU A 490 -28.49 -10.88 16.83
N ASP A 491 -29.28 -10.63 17.88
CA ASP A 491 -30.70 -10.99 17.94
C ASP A 491 -31.56 -10.16 16.99
N TRP A 492 -31.05 -9.00 16.55
CA TRP A 492 -31.79 -8.05 15.74
C TRP A 492 -31.48 -8.23 14.25
N LEU A 493 -30.54 -9.09 13.88
CA LEU A 493 -30.17 -9.37 12.49
C LEU A 493 -30.99 -10.51 11.89
N VAL A 494 -31.63 -10.25 10.74
CA VAL A 494 -32.47 -11.24 10.06
C VAL A 494 -31.67 -12.03 9.03
N GLU A 495 -31.57 -13.36 9.20
CA GLU A 495 -30.85 -14.28 8.30
C GLU A 495 -31.50 -14.51 6.92
#